data_AF-A0A0C9R2N2-F1
#
_entry.id   AF-A0A0C9R2N2-F1
#
_cell.length_a   1.000
_cell.length_b   1.000
_cell.length_c   1.000
_cell.angle_alpha   90.00
_cell.angle_beta   90.00
_cell.angle_gamma   90.00
#
_symmetry.space_group_name_H-M   'P 1'
#
loop_
_entity.id
_entity.type
_entity.pdbx_description
1 polymer ?
#
loop_
_entity_poly.entity_id
_entity_poly.type
_entity_poly.pdbx_seq_one_letter_code
_entity_poly.pdbx_strand_id
1 'polypeptide(L)'
;AACPSCGASAVTDASGDGISQVCTECGVVVDTAPLCMAAGLNHGEGLSFVPSTQTATLSLARSGSKRGMHYQSQLSRNRLRCNDWIKQEGAKLGMDPVMREEACNFFNKHVVRLSLVQQLAFAAACCYWVLRNNNRSILLHTLSSRAQCSGSQLWQALRMIREITNQETTHVKLDELLPEATQFIDASERKEVVSRVTALLKPLHWCWFLEGRSPHNLTSALVFTAWKSLDITRTHISYAAFRQRYGLSLVTSNNDTIRALNKVLIQLAGQIPWLKEKKLNPKKATAYVPDIIRYSAALVIDAIRGASGSDSEQTATEVFAASFKTFRKCRKRPSSSFQQDTDSASKSCDDGGM
;
A
#
# COMPACT_ATOMS: atom_id res chain seq x y z
N ALA A 1 -22.00 16.38 54.39
CA ALA A 1 -20.83 16.96 55.09
C ALA A 1 -21.32 17.66 56.36
N ALA A 2 -20.55 17.65 57.45
CA ALA A 2 -20.90 18.40 58.67
C ALA A 2 -20.37 19.83 58.56
N CYS A 3 -21.15 20.82 58.98
CA CYS A 3 -20.72 22.21 58.95
C CYS A 3 -19.54 22.43 59.94
N PRO A 4 -18.42 23.04 59.51
CA PRO A 4 -17.27 23.28 60.39
C PRO A 4 -17.56 24.27 61.52
N SER A 5 -18.59 25.12 61.39
CA SER A 5 -18.90 26.15 62.37
C SER A 5 -19.93 25.75 63.42
N CYS A 6 -20.92 24.91 63.08
CA CYS A 6 -21.98 24.50 64.01
C CYS A 6 -22.09 22.97 64.21
N GLY A 7 -21.35 22.16 63.45
CA GLY A 7 -21.40 20.70 63.55
C GLY A 7 -22.67 20.05 62.98
N ALA A 8 -23.64 20.86 62.52
CA ALA A 8 -24.89 20.36 61.97
C ALA A 8 -24.70 19.64 60.64
N SER A 9 -25.45 18.55 60.44
CA SER A 9 -25.45 17.72 59.23
C SER A 9 -26.49 18.14 58.19
N ALA A 10 -27.26 19.19 58.45
CA ALA A 10 -28.24 19.75 57.51
C ALA A 10 -27.57 20.77 56.57
N VAL A 11 -27.12 20.28 55.42
CA VAL A 11 -26.57 21.07 54.31
C VAL A 11 -27.51 20.90 53.13
N THR A 12 -28.04 22.01 52.60
CA THR A 12 -28.97 22.00 51.46
C THR A 12 -28.45 22.89 50.34
N ASP A 13 -28.76 22.52 49.09
CA ASP A 13 -28.47 23.29 47.88
C ASP A 13 -29.47 24.46 47.78
N ALA A 14 -29.36 25.44 48.69
CA ALA A 14 -30.37 26.49 48.88
C ALA A 14 -30.00 27.85 48.26
N SER A 15 -28.95 27.90 47.43
CA SER A 15 -28.68 29.08 46.61
C SER A 15 -29.36 28.90 45.25
N GLY A 16 -30.02 29.93 44.72
CA GLY A 16 -30.70 29.91 43.41
C GLY A 16 -29.82 29.53 42.21
N ASP A 17 -28.53 29.31 42.44
CA ASP A 17 -27.52 28.89 41.48
C ASP A 17 -27.35 27.36 41.40
N GLY A 18 -28.00 26.58 42.26
CA GLY A 18 -28.10 25.10 42.18
C GLY A 18 -26.79 24.31 42.35
N ILE A 19 -25.68 24.97 42.67
CA ILE A 19 -24.33 24.36 42.70
C ILE A 19 -23.61 24.58 44.04
N SER A 20 -24.05 25.53 44.87
CA SER A 20 -23.40 25.83 46.16
C SER A 20 -24.14 25.23 47.34
N GLN A 21 -23.39 24.61 48.27
CA GLN A 21 -23.91 23.98 49.47
C GLN A 21 -23.82 24.91 50.68
N VAL A 22 -24.98 25.18 51.31
CA VAL A 22 -25.09 26.09 52.46
C VAL A 22 -25.72 25.36 53.64
N CYS A 23 -25.21 25.62 54.83
CA CYS A 23 -25.78 25.11 56.07
C CYS A 23 -27.07 25.87 56.41
N THR A 24 -28.15 25.15 56.66
CA THR A 24 -29.49 25.74 56.92
C THR A 24 -29.60 26.41 58.29
N GLU A 25 -28.81 25.99 59.28
CA GLU A 25 -28.91 26.50 60.66
C GLU A 25 -28.07 27.75 60.92
N CYS A 26 -26.88 27.84 60.31
CA CYS A 26 -25.96 28.97 60.55
C CYS A 26 -25.71 29.83 59.32
N GLY A 27 -26.22 29.44 58.15
CA GLY A 27 -26.04 30.17 56.88
C GLY A 27 -24.61 30.13 56.33
N VAL A 28 -23.70 29.36 56.94
CA VAL A 28 -22.31 29.22 56.48
C VAL A 28 -22.26 28.38 55.22
N VAL A 29 -21.59 28.90 54.19
CA VAL A 29 -21.30 28.18 52.94
C VAL A 29 -20.21 27.15 53.21
N VAL A 30 -20.54 25.87 53.04
CA VAL A 30 -19.65 24.75 53.41
C VAL A 30 -18.76 24.37 52.24
N ASP A 31 -19.27 24.48 51.01
CA ASP A 31 -18.50 24.20 49.81
C ASP A 31 -18.85 25.21 48.72
N THR A 32 -17.88 26.04 48.38
CA THR A 32 -17.90 26.86 47.17
C THR A 32 -17.23 26.03 46.08
N ALA A 33 -18.01 25.34 45.25
CA ALA A 33 -17.45 24.71 44.06
C ALA A 33 -16.72 25.79 43.25
N PRO A 34 -15.39 25.69 43.03
CA PRO A 34 -14.71 26.65 42.19
C PRO A 34 -15.35 26.56 40.81
N LEU A 35 -15.74 27.70 40.23
CA LEU A 35 -16.08 27.78 38.82
C LEU A 35 -14.82 27.42 38.05
N CYS A 36 -14.60 26.14 37.81
CA CYS A 36 -13.56 25.68 36.91
C CYS A 36 -13.93 26.21 35.54
N MET A 37 -13.24 27.27 35.11
CA MET A 37 -13.12 27.55 33.68
C MET A 37 -12.48 26.31 33.07
N ALA A 38 -13.29 25.40 32.53
CA ALA A 38 -12.79 24.40 31.61
C ALA A 38 -11.95 25.16 30.59
N ALA A 39 -10.67 24.80 30.48
CA ALA A 39 -9.71 25.47 29.60
C ALA A 39 -10.29 25.54 28.17
N GLY A 40 -10.87 26.69 27.82
CA GLY A 40 -11.72 26.79 26.63
C GLY A 40 -12.60 28.05 26.53
N LEU A 41 -12.67 28.89 27.55
CA LEU A 41 -13.43 30.14 27.50
C LEU A 41 -12.49 31.36 27.55
N ASN A 42 -11.91 31.69 26.39
CA ASN A 42 -11.34 33.00 26.18
C ASN A 42 -12.44 33.96 25.69
N HIS A 43 -12.99 34.72 26.66
CA HIS A 43 -13.52 36.09 26.58
C HIS A 43 -14.23 36.51 25.27
N GLY A 44 -15.56 36.52 25.30
CA GLY A 44 -16.41 37.24 24.35
C GLY A 44 -17.75 36.56 24.07
N GLU A 45 -18.79 37.00 24.79
CA GLU A 45 -20.23 36.94 24.44
C GLU A 45 -20.79 35.65 23.82
N GLY A 46 -21.45 34.84 24.66
CA GLY A 46 -22.77 34.27 24.32
C GLY A 46 -22.93 33.36 23.09
N LEU A 47 -21.93 32.59 22.69
CA LEU A 47 -22.08 31.62 21.59
C LEU A 47 -21.62 30.22 22.02
N SER A 48 -22.58 29.33 22.25
CA SER A 48 -22.35 27.89 22.36
C SER A 48 -21.79 27.35 21.04
N PHE A 49 -20.60 26.76 21.07
CA PHE A 49 -20.02 26.06 19.93
C PHE A 49 -20.80 24.77 19.66
N VAL A 50 -21.54 24.74 18.55
CA VAL A 50 -22.09 23.50 17.98
C VAL A 50 -21.02 22.90 17.06
N PRO A 51 -20.66 21.61 17.19
CA PRO A 51 -19.66 20.99 16.34
C PRO A 51 -20.07 21.09 14.87
N SER A 52 -19.15 21.52 14.01
CA SER A 52 -19.40 21.81 12.59
C SER A 52 -19.74 20.59 11.72
N THR A 53 -20.02 19.43 12.32
CA THR A 53 -20.35 18.20 11.59
C THR A 53 -21.79 18.15 11.11
N GLN A 54 -22.64 19.13 11.44
CA GLN A 54 -24.07 19.11 11.10
C GLN A 54 -24.64 20.34 10.39
N THR A 55 -23.87 21.39 10.08
CA THR A 55 -24.42 22.58 9.42
C THR A 55 -23.88 22.75 8.00
N ALA A 56 -24.71 22.41 7.00
CA ALA A 56 -24.58 22.94 5.65
C ALA A 56 -24.96 24.44 5.69
N THR A 57 -24.00 25.32 5.96
CA THR A 57 -24.24 26.77 5.90
C THR A 57 -24.05 27.25 4.47
N LEU A 58 -25.16 27.51 3.78
CA LEU A 58 -25.19 28.44 2.64
C LEU A 58 -24.99 29.85 3.19
N SER A 59 -23.75 30.30 3.28
CA SER A 59 -23.45 31.70 3.59
C SER A 59 -23.58 32.54 2.32
N LEU A 60 -24.71 33.24 2.16
CA LEU A 60 -24.80 34.41 1.28
C LEU A 60 -23.93 35.52 1.88
N ALA A 61 -22.66 35.56 1.51
CA ALA A 61 -21.78 36.66 1.87
C ALA A 61 -22.30 37.95 1.23
N ARG A 62 -22.83 38.86 2.06
CA ARG A 62 -23.18 40.21 1.65
C ARG A 62 -21.87 40.93 1.30
N SER A 63 -21.63 41.10 0.01
CA SER A 63 -20.48 41.85 -0.53
C SER A 63 -20.40 43.20 0.17
N GLY A 64 -19.38 43.43 1.00
CA GLY A 64 -19.15 44.77 1.57
C GLY A 64 -18.39 44.88 2.89
N SER A 65 -18.23 43.83 3.71
CA SER A 65 -17.53 43.98 5.00
C SER A 65 -16.13 43.35 4.99
N LYS A 66 -15.12 44.17 4.70
CA LYS A 66 -13.73 43.91 5.06
C LYS A 66 -13.58 44.13 6.56
N ARG A 67 -13.75 43.09 7.38
CA ARG A 67 -13.03 42.84 8.64
C ARG A 67 -13.72 41.74 9.45
N GLY A 68 -13.16 40.55 9.31
CA GLY A 68 -13.32 39.42 10.20
C GLY A 68 -12.15 38.50 9.90
N MET A 69 -11.02 38.73 10.58
CA MET A 69 -9.84 37.87 10.48
C MET A 69 -10.18 36.54 11.15
N HIS A 70 -10.92 35.69 10.44
CA HIS A 70 -10.91 34.27 10.72
C HIS A 70 -9.50 33.77 10.37
N TYR A 71 -8.71 33.45 11.39
CA TYR A 71 -7.50 32.62 11.29
C TYR A 71 -7.84 31.16 10.92
N GLN A 72 -8.81 30.95 10.03
CA GLN A 72 -8.77 29.74 9.24
C GLN A 72 -7.56 29.93 8.35
N SER A 73 -6.49 29.17 8.58
CA SER A 73 -5.39 29.07 7.64
C SER A 73 -6.00 28.65 6.30
N GLN A 74 -6.37 29.62 5.47
CA GLN A 74 -7.06 29.37 4.21
C GLN A 74 -6.05 28.67 3.33
N LEU A 75 -6.13 27.34 3.35
CA LEU A 75 -5.39 26.50 2.42
C LEU A 75 -5.76 27.00 1.02
N SER A 76 -4.75 27.16 0.17
CA SER A 76 -5.00 27.56 -1.21
C SER A 76 -6.01 26.61 -1.85
N ARG A 77 -6.84 27.12 -2.75
CA ARG A 77 -7.90 26.33 -3.42
C ARG A 77 -7.39 25.00 -4.00
N ASN A 78 -6.14 24.99 -4.48
CA ASN A 78 -5.47 23.80 -5.00
C ASN A 78 -5.10 22.79 -3.90
N ARG A 79 -4.63 23.27 -2.73
CA ARG A 79 -4.35 22.42 -1.56
C ARG A 79 -5.62 21.80 -1.00
N LEU A 80 -6.72 22.56 -0.92
CA LEU A 80 -8.04 22.01 -0.54
C LEU A 80 -8.46 20.90 -1.49
N ARG A 81 -8.38 21.13 -2.81
CA ARG A 81 -8.70 20.12 -3.82
C ARG A 81 -7.84 18.85 -3.68
N CYS A 82 -6.55 18.98 -3.37
CA CYS A 82 -5.67 17.83 -3.15
C CYS A 82 -6.01 17.09 -1.85
N ASN A 83 -6.34 17.79 -0.77
CA ASN A 83 -6.80 17.16 0.47
C ASN A 83 -8.13 16.42 0.28
N ASP A 84 -9.07 17.01 -0.45
CA ASP A 84 -10.33 16.35 -0.80
C ASP A 84 -10.08 15.10 -1.65
N TRP A 85 -9.15 15.18 -2.60
CA TRP A 85 -8.72 14.04 -3.39
C TRP A 85 -8.10 12.94 -2.52
N ILE A 86 -7.20 13.26 -1.58
CA ILE A 86 -6.61 12.30 -0.64
C ILE A 86 -7.71 11.63 0.20
N LYS A 87 -8.69 12.39 0.68
CA LYS A 87 -9.79 11.85 1.49
C LYS A 87 -10.69 10.91 0.71
N GLN A 88 -11.04 11.27 -0.53
CA GLN A 88 -11.92 10.49 -1.40
C GLN A 88 -11.21 9.24 -1.95
N GLU A 89 -10.02 9.42 -2.53
CA GLU A 89 -9.27 8.30 -3.10
C GLU A 89 -8.66 7.42 -2.03
N GLY A 90 -8.18 7.98 -0.91
CA GLY A 90 -7.72 7.21 0.24
C GLY A 90 -8.81 6.27 0.76
N ALA A 91 -10.08 6.71 0.81
CA ALA A 91 -11.19 5.84 1.20
C ALA A 91 -11.39 4.67 0.23
N LYS A 92 -11.31 4.94 -1.08
CA LYS A 92 -11.41 3.89 -2.12
C LYS A 92 -10.21 2.94 -2.15
N LEU A 93 -9.06 3.36 -1.65
CA LEU A 93 -7.86 2.54 -1.46
C LEU A 93 -7.88 1.80 -0.11
N GLY A 94 -8.95 1.96 0.67
CA GLY A 94 -9.13 1.30 1.96
C GLY A 94 -8.30 1.89 3.10
N MET A 95 -7.83 3.14 2.98
CA MET A 95 -7.13 3.83 4.06
C MET A 95 -8.08 4.19 5.20
N ASP A 96 -7.66 3.89 6.42
CA ASP A 96 -8.36 4.27 7.65
C ASP A 96 -8.37 5.81 7.81
N PRO A 97 -9.33 6.38 8.57
CA PRO A 97 -9.40 7.83 8.76
C PRO A 97 -8.09 8.43 9.31
N VAL A 98 -7.42 7.74 10.24
CA VAL A 98 -6.14 8.17 10.81
C VAL A 98 -5.04 8.23 9.75
N MET A 99 -4.94 7.22 8.88
CA MET A 99 -3.98 7.20 7.76
C MET A 99 -4.23 8.34 6.78
N ARG A 100 -5.50 8.66 6.50
CA ARG A 100 -5.86 9.76 5.59
C ARG A 100 -5.46 11.12 6.16
N GLU A 101 -5.66 11.31 7.45
CA GLU A 101 -5.22 12.52 8.16
C GLU A 101 -3.69 12.64 8.18
N GLU A 102 -2.96 11.56 8.43
CA GLU A 102 -1.49 11.53 8.35
C GLU A 102 -1.00 11.96 6.97
N ALA A 103 -1.59 11.42 5.89
CA ALA A 103 -1.26 11.78 4.52
C ALA A 103 -1.54 13.27 4.23
N CYS A 104 -2.67 13.80 4.71
CA CYS A 104 -3.03 15.21 4.55
C CYS A 104 -2.07 16.12 5.34
N ASN A 105 -1.70 15.73 6.56
CA ASN A 105 -0.76 16.48 7.39
C ASN A 105 0.63 16.53 6.74
N PHE A 106 1.11 15.39 6.23
CA PHE A 106 2.38 15.32 5.51
C PHE A 106 2.36 16.16 4.23
N PHE A 107 1.28 16.05 3.44
CA PHE A 107 1.07 16.87 2.25
C PHE A 107 1.11 18.37 2.60
N ASN A 108 0.32 18.83 3.57
CA ASN A 108 0.25 20.25 3.91
C ASN A 108 1.57 20.82 4.45
N LYS A 109 2.38 20.01 5.15
CA LYS A 109 3.72 20.39 5.62
C LYS A 109 4.73 20.57 4.49
N HIS A 110 4.68 19.70 3.47
CA HIS A 110 5.73 19.61 2.44
C HIS A 110 5.32 20.10 1.06
N VAL A 111 4.09 20.58 0.87
CA VAL A 111 3.65 21.15 -0.43
C VAL A 111 4.37 22.45 -0.74
N VAL A 112 5.33 22.36 -1.65
CA VAL A 112 6.01 23.48 -2.30
C VAL A 112 5.08 24.12 -3.35
N ARG A 113 5.42 25.33 -3.83
CA ARG A 113 4.75 26.00 -4.97
C ARG A 113 4.95 25.20 -6.28
N LEU A 114 4.26 24.07 -6.40
CA LEU A 114 4.24 23.20 -7.58
C LEU A 114 3.00 23.47 -8.44
N SER A 115 3.04 23.04 -9.71
CA SER A 115 1.85 23.03 -10.58
C SER A 115 0.76 22.10 -10.03
N LEU A 116 -0.50 22.30 -10.40
CA LEU A 116 -1.62 21.49 -9.88
C LEU A 116 -1.45 19.99 -10.17
N VAL A 117 -0.93 19.63 -11.34
CA VAL A 117 -0.66 18.23 -11.71
C VAL A 117 0.43 17.63 -10.83
N GLN A 118 1.49 18.37 -10.56
CA GLN A 118 2.56 17.94 -9.64
C GLN A 118 2.08 17.88 -8.18
N GLN A 119 1.18 18.77 -7.76
CA GLN A 119 0.56 18.70 -6.42
C GLN A 119 -0.31 17.44 -6.28
N LEU A 120 -1.08 17.06 -7.30
CA LEU A 120 -1.84 15.81 -7.31
C LEU A 120 -0.92 14.58 -7.33
N ALA A 121 0.16 14.60 -8.12
CA ALA A 121 1.16 13.54 -8.10
C ALA A 121 1.83 13.40 -6.72
N PHE A 122 2.12 14.53 -6.07
CA PHE A 122 2.67 14.56 -4.71
C PHE A 122 1.66 14.05 -3.67
N ALA A 123 0.38 14.44 -3.77
CA ALA A 123 -0.69 13.90 -2.95
C ALA A 123 -0.81 12.37 -3.11
N ALA A 124 -0.77 11.86 -4.34
CA ALA A 124 -0.77 10.42 -4.61
C ALA A 124 0.47 9.71 -4.03
N ALA A 125 1.64 10.34 -4.10
CA ALA A 125 2.87 9.84 -3.51
C ALA A 125 2.81 9.83 -1.97
N CYS A 126 2.17 10.83 -1.34
CA CYS A 126 1.91 10.87 0.10
C CYS A 126 1.01 9.71 0.53
N CYS A 127 -0.08 9.45 -0.21
CA CYS A 127 -0.93 8.28 0.04
C CYS A 127 -0.12 6.99 -0.05
N TYR A 128 0.70 6.83 -1.10
CA TYR A 128 1.55 5.65 -1.26
C TYR A 128 2.51 5.46 -0.09
N TRP A 129 3.16 6.52 0.39
CA TRP A 129 4.07 6.45 1.53
C TRP A 129 3.36 5.98 2.81
N VAL A 130 2.21 6.58 3.15
CA VAL A 130 1.42 6.15 4.33
C VAL A 130 0.95 4.70 4.20
N LEU A 131 0.50 4.31 3.01
CA LEU A 131 0.09 2.93 2.75
C LEU A 131 1.26 1.95 2.98
N ARG A 132 2.46 2.30 2.51
CA ARG A 132 3.66 1.48 2.72
C ARG A 132 4.07 1.38 4.18
N ASN A 133 3.97 2.47 4.95
CA ASN A 133 4.24 2.44 6.39
C ASN A 133 3.29 1.49 7.13
N ASN A 134 2.06 1.34 6.63
CA ASN A 134 1.04 0.46 7.20
C ASN A 134 1.05 -0.96 6.58
N ASN A 135 2.16 -1.38 5.96
CA ASN A 135 2.32 -2.70 5.30
C ASN A 135 1.27 -2.99 4.22
N ARG A 136 0.71 -1.95 3.59
CA ARG A 136 -0.21 -2.08 2.46
C ARG A 136 0.49 -1.62 1.19
N SER A 137 0.62 -2.51 0.23
CA SER A 137 1.23 -2.18 -1.06
C SER A 137 0.17 -1.95 -2.12
N ILE A 138 0.31 -0.84 -2.85
CA ILE A 138 -0.53 -0.53 -4.00
C ILE A 138 0.36 -0.37 -5.22
N LEU A 139 -0.10 -0.81 -6.39
CA LEU A 139 0.63 -0.60 -7.63
C LEU A 139 0.66 0.90 -7.98
N LEU A 140 1.87 1.39 -8.28
CA LEU A 140 2.08 2.78 -8.71
C LEU A 140 1.26 3.16 -9.95
N HIS A 141 1.02 2.19 -10.84
CA HIS A 141 0.16 2.36 -12.01
C HIS A 141 -1.29 2.69 -11.63
N THR A 142 -1.82 2.02 -10.60
CA THR A 142 -3.18 2.29 -10.10
C THR A 142 -3.26 3.72 -9.59
N LEU A 143 -2.27 4.16 -8.81
CA LEU A 143 -2.22 5.52 -8.30
C LEU A 143 -2.04 6.56 -9.42
N SER A 144 -1.18 6.32 -10.40
CA SER A 144 -1.00 7.25 -11.52
C SER A 144 -2.27 7.37 -12.36
N SER A 145 -2.98 6.27 -12.59
CA SER A 145 -4.26 6.26 -13.31
C SER A 145 -5.33 7.07 -12.56
N ARG A 146 -5.44 6.90 -11.23
CA ARG A 146 -6.41 7.62 -10.41
C ARG A 146 -6.08 9.08 -10.19
N ALA A 147 -4.79 9.41 -10.06
CA ALA A 147 -4.31 10.78 -9.96
C ALA A 147 -4.28 11.51 -11.32
N GLN A 148 -4.52 10.78 -12.43
CA GLN A 148 -4.40 11.29 -13.80
C GLN A 148 -3.03 11.94 -14.07
N CYS A 149 -1.97 11.34 -13.53
CA CYS A 149 -0.60 11.83 -13.62
C CYS A 149 0.29 10.90 -14.45
N SER A 150 1.36 11.43 -15.03
CA SER A 150 2.35 10.57 -15.69
C SER A 150 3.14 9.75 -14.66
N GLY A 151 3.58 8.55 -15.04
CA GLY A 151 4.42 7.73 -14.17
C GLY A 151 5.73 8.42 -13.76
N SER A 152 6.28 9.26 -14.64
CA SER A 152 7.49 10.06 -14.35
C SER A 152 7.26 11.10 -13.26
N GLN A 153 6.13 11.82 -13.30
CA GLN A 153 5.76 12.81 -12.28
C GLN A 153 5.56 12.15 -10.91
N LEU A 154 4.92 10.99 -10.89
CA LEU A 154 4.70 10.23 -9.65
C LEU A 154 6.04 9.71 -9.09
N TRP A 155 6.95 9.24 -9.94
CA TRP A 155 8.28 8.80 -9.50
C TRP A 155 9.12 9.96 -8.96
N GLN A 156 9.07 11.12 -9.60
CA GLN A 156 9.73 12.33 -9.12
C GLN A 156 9.15 12.79 -7.78
N ALA A 157 7.83 12.70 -7.59
CA ALA A 157 7.20 12.97 -6.30
C ALA A 157 7.65 11.99 -5.21
N LEU A 158 7.75 10.70 -5.51
CA LEU A 158 8.27 9.71 -4.56
C LEU A 158 9.73 9.95 -4.22
N ARG A 159 10.55 10.40 -5.18
CA ARG A 159 11.94 10.78 -4.93
C ARG A 159 12.03 11.95 -3.95
N MET A 160 11.21 12.99 -4.13
CA MET A 160 11.14 14.11 -3.19
C MET A 160 10.73 13.65 -1.79
N ILE A 161 9.76 12.74 -1.66
CA ILE A 161 9.37 12.20 -0.35
C ILE A 161 10.52 11.44 0.29
N ARG A 162 11.26 10.62 -0.48
CA ARG A 162 12.45 9.91 0.03
C ARG A 162 13.53 10.87 0.53
N GLU A 163 13.78 11.95 -0.20
CA GLU A 163 14.74 12.99 0.19
C GLU A 163 14.30 13.71 1.49
N ILE A 164 13.00 13.86 1.72
CA ILE A 164 12.46 14.49 2.93
C ILE A 164 12.47 13.54 4.13
N THR A 165 12.09 12.27 3.94
CA THR A 165 11.92 11.31 5.04
C THR A 165 13.19 10.51 5.33
N ASN A 166 14.21 10.56 4.47
CA ASN A 166 15.40 9.70 4.51
C ASN A 166 15.08 8.20 4.63
N GLN A 167 13.90 7.79 4.18
CA GLN A 167 13.46 6.39 4.21
C GLN A 167 13.56 5.77 2.83
N GLU A 168 14.24 4.64 2.74
CA GLU A 168 14.18 3.80 1.56
C GLU A 168 12.81 3.15 1.46
N THR A 169 12.09 3.41 0.37
CA THR A 169 10.83 2.69 0.13
C THR A 169 11.16 1.24 -0.23
N THR A 170 10.76 0.31 0.61
CA THR A 170 10.91 -1.13 0.38
C THR A 170 10.27 -1.55 -0.95
N HIS A 171 10.92 -2.48 -1.65
CA HIS A 171 10.37 -3.06 -2.87
C HIS A 171 9.01 -3.72 -2.59
N VAL A 172 8.06 -3.55 -3.52
CA VAL A 172 6.75 -4.20 -3.40
C VAL A 172 6.95 -5.71 -3.47
N LYS A 173 6.57 -6.45 -2.42
CA LYS A 173 6.52 -7.91 -2.47
C LYS A 173 5.25 -8.34 -3.19
N LEU A 174 5.34 -9.41 -3.97
CA LEU A 174 4.19 -9.87 -4.76
C LEU A 174 3.04 -10.36 -3.87
N ASP A 175 3.35 -10.93 -2.70
CA ASP A 175 2.36 -11.39 -1.72
C ASP A 175 1.45 -10.26 -1.22
N GLU A 176 2.02 -9.07 -1.03
CA GLU A 176 1.30 -7.89 -0.54
C GLU A 176 0.34 -7.31 -1.59
N LEU A 177 0.55 -7.62 -2.88
CA LEU A 177 -0.30 -7.18 -4.00
C LEU A 177 -1.47 -8.13 -4.29
N LEU A 178 -1.45 -9.36 -3.78
CA LEU A 178 -2.48 -10.36 -4.06
C LEU A 178 -3.89 -9.95 -3.59
N PRO A 179 -4.07 -9.32 -2.41
CA PRO A 179 -5.39 -8.89 -1.97
C PRO A 179 -6.03 -7.89 -2.93
N GLU A 180 -5.24 -6.95 -3.48
CA GLU A 180 -5.73 -5.98 -4.47
C GLU A 180 -6.03 -6.64 -5.81
N ALA A 181 -5.10 -7.48 -6.27
CA ALA A 181 -5.20 -8.15 -7.56
C ALA A 181 -6.23 -9.29 -7.60
N THR A 182 -6.97 -9.55 -6.52
CA THR A 182 -8.05 -10.53 -6.48
C THR A 182 -9.41 -9.90 -6.16
N GLN A 183 -9.48 -8.57 -6.01
CA GLN A 183 -10.74 -7.86 -5.73
C GLN A 183 -11.78 -8.02 -6.84
N PHE A 184 -11.34 -8.19 -8.09
CA PHE A 184 -12.22 -8.41 -9.23
C PHE A 184 -12.78 -9.85 -9.30
N ILE A 185 -12.23 -10.79 -8.54
CA ILE A 185 -12.73 -12.17 -8.47
C ILE A 185 -13.87 -12.24 -7.45
N ASP A 186 -14.82 -13.14 -7.73
CA ASP A 186 -15.95 -13.47 -6.86
C ASP A 186 -15.47 -13.77 -5.43
N ALA A 187 -16.19 -13.24 -4.44
CA ALA A 187 -15.78 -13.28 -3.04
C ALA A 187 -15.65 -14.71 -2.48
N SER A 188 -16.43 -15.65 -3.00
CA SER A 188 -16.38 -17.07 -2.63
C SER A 188 -15.05 -17.72 -3.01
N GLU A 189 -14.53 -17.42 -4.20
CA GLU A 189 -13.31 -18.04 -4.75
C GLU A 189 -12.04 -17.28 -4.36
N ARG A 190 -12.17 -16.00 -3.99
CA ARG A 190 -11.04 -15.11 -3.70
C ARG A 190 -10.03 -15.70 -2.72
N LYS A 191 -10.52 -16.26 -1.59
CA LYS A 191 -9.66 -16.82 -0.55
C LYS A 191 -8.84 -18.01 -1.07
N GLU A 192 -9.47 -18.87 -1.85
CA GLU A 192 -8.81 -20.05 -2.43
C GLU A 192 -7.81 -19.65 -3.52
N VAL A 193 -8.15 -18.66 -4.34
CA VAL A 193 -7.23 -18.12 -5.35
C VAL A 193 -5.99 -17.53 -4.68
N VAL A 194 -6.16 -16.68 -3.66
CA VAL A 194 -5.02 -16.09 -2.93
C VAL A 194 -4.14 -17.18 -2.32
N SER A 195 -4.74 -18.16 -1.63
CA SER A 195 -4.02 -19.30 -1.04
C SER A 195 -3.24 -20.11 -2.10
N ARG A 196 -3.83 -20.29 -3.29
CA ARG A 196 -3.18 -21.03 -4.37
C ARG A 196 -2.04 -20.23 -5.00
N VAL A 197 -2.18 -18.91 -5.15
CA VAL A 197 -1.10 -18.06 -5.66
C VAL A 197 0.06 -18.00 -4.67
N THR A 198 -0.19 -17.80 -3.37
CA THR A 198 0.87 -17.77 -2.35
C THR A 198 1.64 -19.09 -2.31
N ALA A 199 0.94 -20.22 -2.42
CA ALA A 199 1.57 -21.54 -2.50
C ALA A 199 2.40 -21.72 -3.78
N LEU A 200 1.94 -21.15 -4.91
CA LEU A 200 2.64 -21.20 -6.20
C LEU A 200 3.88 -20.27 -6.25
N LEU A 201 3.91 -19.21 -5.46
CA LEU A 201 5.05 -18.28 -5.42
C LEU A 201 6.33 -18.95 -4.94
N LYS A 202 6.24 -19.90 -3.99
CA LYS A 202 7.39 -20.66 -3.48
C LYS A 202 8.17 -21.36 -4.61
N PRO A 203 7.59 -22.31 -5.37
CA PRO A 203 8.33 -22.98 -6.45
C PRO A 203 8.75 -22.02 -7.57
N LEU A 204 7.98 -20.96 -7.87
CA LEU A 204 8.34 -20.00 -8.91
C LEU A 204 9.54 -19.11 -8.55
N HIS A 205 9.71 -18.79 -7.26
CA HIS A 205 10.90 -18.10 -6.74
C HIS A 205 12.15 -18.96 -6.97
N TRP A 206 12.08 -20.26 -6.69
CA TRP A 206 13.18 -21.19 -6.96
C TRP A 206 13.56 -21.30 -8.44
N CYS A 207 12.58 -21.19 -9.34
CA CYS A 207 12.82 -21.20 -10.79
C CYS A 207 13.31 -19.85 -11.36
N TRP A 208 13.56 -18.84 -10.53
CA TRP A 208 13.92 -17.49 -10.97
C TRP A 208 12.92 -16.88 -11.97
N PHE A 209 11.64 -17.24 -11.85
CA PHE A 209 10.62 -16.78 -12.78
C PHE A 209 10.17 -15.34 -12.49
N LEU A 210 10.23 -14.93 -11.22
CA LEU A 210 9.68 -13.67 -10.72
C LEU A 210 10.62 -12.48 -11.02
N GLU A 211 11.92 -12.74 -11.16
CA GLU A 211 12.98 -11.73 -11.22
C GLU A 211 13.04 -11.00 -12.57
N GLY A 212 13.07 -9.67 -12.50
CA GLY A 212 13.18 -8.79 -13.67
C GLY A 212 11.88 -8.62 -14.46
N ARG A 213 10.75 -9.10 -13.93
CA ARG A 213 9.41 -8.89 -14.53
C ARG A 213 8.64 -7.84 -13.76
N SER A 214 7.79 -7.09 -14.46
CA SER A 214 6.88 -6.14 -13.82
C SER A 214 5.91 -6.88 -12.89
N PRO A 215 5.79 -6.49 -11.60
CA PRO A 215 4.92 -7.15 -10.65
C PRO A 215 3.44 -7.08 -11.06
N HIS A 216 3.05 -6.01 -11.76
CA HIS A 216 1.69 -5.83 -12.29
C HIS A 216 1.29 -6.97 -13.24
N ASN A 217 2.13 -7.27 -14.23
CA ASN A 217 1.85 -8.28 -15.25
C ASN A 217 2.02 -9.71 -14.73
N LEU A 218 2.86 -9.86 -13.71
CA LEU A 218 3.10 -11.14 -13.06
C LEU A 218 1.91 -11.53 -12.19
N THR A 219 1.42 -10.59 -11.37
CA THR A 219 0.30 -10.82 -10.46
C THR A 219 -0.97 -11.21 -11.22
N SER A 220 -1.30 -10.50 -12.31
CA SER A 220 -2.49 -10.85 -13.12
C SER A 220 -2.39 -12.22 -13.78
N ALA A 221 -1.19 -12.61 -14.25
CA ALA A 221 -0.94 -13.92 -14.83
C ALA A 221 -1.03 -15.04 -13.79
N LEU A 222 -0.50 -14.82 -12.59
CA LEU A 222 -0.55 -15.79 -11.49
C LEU A 222 -1.98 -15.99 -11.00
N VAL A 223 -2.73 -14.91 -10.81
CA VAL A 223 -4.14 -14.94 -10.41
C VAL A 223 -4.97 -15.71 -11.45
N PHE A 224 -4.78 -15.44 -12.74
CA PHE A 224 -5.44 -16.20 -13.81
C PHE A 224 -5.11 -17.70 -13.76
N THR A 225 -3.84 -18.05 -13.63
CA THR A 225 -3.40 -19.45 -13.57
C THR A 225 -3.95 -20.17 -12.33
N ALA A 226 -3.92 -19.52 -11.17
CA ALA A 226 -4.47 -20.06 -9.93
C ALA A 226 -5.98 -20.24 -10.02
N TRP A 227 -6.71 -19.23 -10.49
CA TRP A 227 -8.15 -19.30 -10.72
C TRP A 227 -8.54 -20.43 -11.68
N LYS A 228 -7.78 -20.59 -12.77
CA LYS A 228 -7.98 -21.68 -13.75
C LYS A 228 -7.61 -23.06 -13.21
N SER A 229 -6.77 -23.14 -12.18
CA SER A 229 -6.38 -24.40 -11.54
C SER A 229 -7.35 -24.89 -10.45
N LEU A 230 -8.29 -24.04 -10.02
CA LEU A 230 -9.33 -24.43 -9.06
C LEU A 230 -10.36 -25.38 -9.67
N ASP A 231 -10.62 -25.24 -10.96
CA ASP A 231 -11.68 -25.96 -11.65
C ASP A 231 -11.22 -26.32 -13.07
N ILE A 232 -11.18 -27.63 -13.32
CA ILE A 232 -10.68 -28.23 -14.56
C ILE A 232 -11.58 -27.86 -15.75
N THR A 233 -12.86 -27.57 -15.53
CA THR A 233 -13.77 -27.15 -16.59
C THR A 233 -13.34 -25.83 -17.22
N ARG A 234 -12.60 -24.98 -16.48
CA ARG A 234 -12.10 -23.67 -16.92
C ARG A 234 -10.91 -23.75 -17.86
N THR A 235 -10.42 -24.96 -18.18
CA THR A 235 -9.26 -25.18 -19.04
C THR A 235 -9.38 -24.58 -20.45
N HIS A 236 -10.61 -24.48 -20.98
CA HIS A 236 -10.90 -23.88 -22.29
C HIS A 236 -10.85 -22.34 -22.29
N ILE A 237 -10.95 -21.70 -21.12
CA ILE A 237 -11.03 -20.24 -21.00
C ILE A 237 -9.66 -19.63 -21.31
N SER A 238 -9.66 -18.69 -22.26
CA SER A 238 -8.47 -17.93 -22.64
C SER A 238 -8.24 -16.76 -21.68
N TYR A 239 -6.99 -16.28 -21.60
CA TYR A 239 -6.69 -15.11 -20.78
C TYR A 239 -7.39 -13.83 -21.27
N ALA A 240 -7.67 -13.73 -22.58
CA ALA A 240 -8.44 -12.62 -23.13
C ALA A 240 -9.89 -12.64 -22.64
N ALA A 241 -10.53 -13.81 -22.67
CA ALA A 241 -11.90 -13.99 -22.17
C ALA A 241 -11.99 -13.73 -20.65
N PHE A 242 -11.00 -14.18 -19.89
CA PHE A 242 -10.90 -13.88 -18.46
C PHE A 242 -10.80 -12.37 -18.20
N ARG A 243 -9.94 -11.66 -18.94
CA ARG A 243 -9.80 -10.21 -18.81
C ARG A 243 -11.07 -9.46 -19.16
N GLN A 244 -11.77 -9.88 -20.21
CA GLN A 244 -13.04 -9.28 -20.61
C GLN A 244 -14.10 -9.49 -19.52
N ARG A 245 -14.18 -10.70 -18.95
CA ARG A 245 -15.14 -11.04 -17.88
C ARG A 245 -14.94 -10.20 -16.62
N TYR A 246 -13.70 -9.86 -16.28
CA TYR A 246 -13.35 -9.15 -15.06
C TYR A 246 -12.91 -7.69 -15.28
N GLY A 247 -13.14 -7.12 -16.47
CA GLY A 247 -12.91 -5.70 -16.76
C GLY A 247 -11.45 -5.25 -16.72
N LEU A 248 -10.48 -6.16 -16.94
CA LEU A 248 -9.03 -5.88 -16.86
C LEU A 248 -8.47 -5.19 -18.13
N SER A 249 -9.26 -4.36 -18.82
CA SER A 249 -8.97 -3.87 -20.18
C SER A 249 -7.72 -2.99 -20.29
N LEU A 250 -7.27 -2.40 -19.18
CA LEU A 250 -6.12 -1.48 -19.13
C LEU A 250 -4.75 -2.17 -19.01
N VAL A 251 -4.70 -3.49 -18.82
CA VAL A 251 -3.42 -4.21 -18.70
C VAL A 251 -2.91 -4.60 -20.07
N THR A 252 -1.85 -3.93 -20.53
CA THR A 252 -1.15 -4.26 -21.78
C THR A 252 -0.86 -5.75 -21.81
N SER A 253 -1.41 -6.39 -22.85
CA SER A 253 -1.44 -7.83 -23.01
C SER A 253 -0.04 -8.40 -23.08
N ASN A 254 0.39 -9.09 -22.02
CA ASN A 254 1.54 -9.97 -22.10
C ASN A 254 1.07 -11.42 -22.04
N ASN A 255 0.43 -11.90 -23.10
CA ASN A 255 0.25 -13.34 -23.32
C ASN A 255 1.60 -14.09 -23.21
N ASP A 256 2.71 -13.39 -23.39
CA ASP A 256 4.06 -13.88 -23.20
C ASP A 256 4.41 -14.21 -21.74
N THR A 257 3.90 -13.48 -20.74
CA THR A 257 4.12 -13.85 -19.33
C THR A 257 3.41 -15.15 -19.00
N ILE A 258 2.19 -15.34 -19.51
CA ILE A 258 1.43 -16.59 -19.34
C ILE A 258 2.08 -17.74 -20.10
N ARG A 259 2.53 -17.51 -21.34
CA ARG A 259 3.25 -18.53 -22.11
C ARG A 259 4.53 -18.96 -21.40
N ALA A 260 5.29 -17.99 -20.88
CA ALA A 260 6.49 -18.27 -20.11
C ALA A 260 6.16 -19.00 -18.80
N LEU A 261 5.10 -18.60 -18.10
CA LEU A 261 4.63 -19.27 -16.88
C LEU A 261 4.24 -20.73 -17.18
N ASN A 262 3.43 -20.97 -18.20
CA ASN A 262 3.03 -22.32 -18.61
C ASN A 262 4.25 -23.19 -18.97
N LYS A 263 5.27 -22.61 -19.62
CA LYS A 263 6.52 -23.32 -19.91
C LYS A 263 7.24 -23.75 -18.64
N VAL A 264 7.37 -22.86 -17.65
CA VAL A 264 8.00 -23.18 -16.35
C VAL A 264 7.18 -24.23 -15.59
N LEU A 265 5.84 -24.12 -15.60
CA LEU A 265 4.96 -25.10 -14.95
C LEU A 265 5.10 -26.50 -15.55
N ILE A 266 5.23 -26.61 -16.87
CA ILE A 266 5.50 -27.91 -17.52
C ILE A 266 6.86 -28.44 -17.13
N GLN A 267 7.89 -27.58 -17.07
CA GLN A 267 9.23 -28.01 -16.67
C GLN A 267 9.22 -28.54 -15.23
N LEU A 268 8.48 -27.87 -14.33
CA LEU A 268 8.27 -28.33 -12.96
C LEU A 268 7.48 -29.64 -12.91
N ALA A 269 6.38 -29.74 -13.66
CA ALA A 269 5.59 -30.96 -13.75
C ALA A 269 6.38 -32.14 -14.35
N GLY A 270 7.32 -31.89 -15.25
CA GLY A 270 8.17 -32.91 -15.86
C GLY A 270 9.20 -33.53 -14.90
N GLN A 271 9.46 -32.88 -13.76
CA GLN A 271 10.30 -33.44 -12.69
C GLN A 271 9.52 -34.39 -11.79
N ILE A 272 8.18 -34.42 -11.87
CA ILE A 272 7.35 -35.29 -11.06
C ILE A 272 7.39 -36.72 -11.65
N PRO A 273 7.72 -37.76 -10.87
CA PRO A 273 7.98 -39.11 -11.39
C PRO A 273 6.86 -39.68 -12.28
N TRP A 274 5.60 -39.59 -11.87
CA TRP A 274 4.44 -40.12 -12.63
C TRP A 274 4.00 -39.25 -13.82
N LEU A 275 4.57 -38.05 -13.97
CA LEU A 275 4.32 -37.15 -15.10
C LEU A 275 5.48 -37.11 -16.09
N LYS A 276 6.67 -37.57 -15.70
CA LYS A 276 7.90 -37.58 -16.51
C LYS A 276 7.76 -38.37 -17.82
N GLU A 277 6.99 -39.45 -17.79
CA GLU A 277 6.77 -40.33 -18.95
C GLU A 277 5.66 -39.83 -19.90
N LYS A 278 4.83 -38.87 -19.44
CA LYS A 278 3.71 -38.35 -20.23
C LYS A 278 4.16 -37.15 -21.06
N LYS A 279 3.73 -37.07 -22.33
CA LYS A 279 3.91 -35.86 -23.15
C LYS A 279 3.07 -34.72 -22.58
N LEU A 280 3.70 -33.86 -21.78
CA LEU A 280 3.04 -32.72 -21.14
C LEU A 280 2.70 -31.63 -22.15
N ASN A 281 1.43 -31.20 -22.16
CA ASN A 281 0.93 -30.17 -23.07
C ASN A 281 0.85 -28.80 -22.38
N PRO A 282 1.40 -27.72 -22.96
CA PRO A 282 1.33 -26.37 -22.40
C PRO A 282 -0.07 -25.82 -22.20
N LYS A 283 -1.05 -26.29 -22.98
CA LYS A 283 -2.45 -25.88 -22.84
C LYS A 283 -3.10 -26.44 -21.56
N LYS A 284 -2.58 -27.57 -21.05
CA LYS A 284 -3.05 -28.23 -19.82
C LYS A 284 -2.15 -27.93 -18.60
N ALA A 285 -1.19 -27.01 -18.74
CA ALA A 285 -0.25 -26.67 -17.67
C ALA A 285 -0.93 -26.29 -16.34
N THR A 286 -2.09 -25.63 -16.41
CA THR A 286 -2.87 -25.21 -15.23
C THR A 286 -3.46 -26.38 -14.43
N ALA A 287 -3.65 -27.55 -15.06
CA ALA A 287 -4.18 -28.73 -14.38
C ALA A 287 -3.15 -29.40 -13.46
N TYR A 288 -1.85 -29.20 -13.72
CA TYR A 288 -0.77 -29.76 -12.89
C TYR A 288 -0.39 -28.86 -11.71
N VAL A 289 -0.96 -27.66 -11.62
CA VAL A 289 -0.65 -26.69 -10.56
C VAL A 289 -0.89 -27.26 -9.15
N PRO A 290 -1.99 -27.99 -8.85
CA PRO A 290 -2.18 -28.59 -7.53
C PRO A 290 -1.07 -29.57 -7.15
N ASP A 291 -0.62 -30.41 -8.10
CA ASP A 291 0.45 -31.38 -7.89
C ASP A 291 1.81 -30.67 -7.69
N ILE A 292 2.11 -29.66 -8.51
CA ILE A 292 3.33 -28.85 -8.37
C ILE A 292 3.39 -28.18 -6.99
N ILE A 293 2.25 -27.66 -6.50
CA ILE A 293 2.18 -27.05 -5.17
C ILE A 293 2.41 -28.12 -4.08
N ARG A 294 1.73 -29.26 -4.18
CA ARG A 294 1.82 -30.36 -3.21
C ARG A 294 3.25 -30.90 -3.07
N TYR A 295 3.96 -31.04 -4.18
CA TYR A 295 5.33 -31.58 -4.20
C TYR A 295 6.41 -30.49 -4.32
N SER A 296 6.07 -29.23 -4.06
CA SER A 296 6.99 -28.09 -4.22
C SER A 296 8.30 -28.25 -3.46
N ALA A 297 8.29 -28.76 -2.23
CA ALA A 297 9.51 -28.99 -1.45
C ALA A 297 10.41 -30.09 -2.07
N ALA A 298 9.81 -31.19 -2.51
CA ALA A 298 10.54 -32.28 -3.16
C ALA A 298 11.10 -31.85 -4.53
N LEU A 299 10.32 -31.10 -5.30
CA LEU A 299 10.74 -30.52 -6.58
C LEU A 299 11.93 -29.57 -6.44
N VAL A 300 11.96 -28.79 -5.35
CA VAL A 300 13.11 -27.96 -5.02
C VAL A 300 14.32 -28.84 -4.75
N ILE A 301 14.24 -29.81 -3.83
CA ILE A 301 15.35 -30.72 -3.50
C ILE A 301 15.88 -31.47 -4.73
N ASP A 302 14.99 -31.97 -5.59
CA ASP A 302 15.39 -32.67 -6.82
C ASP A 302 16.01 -31.72 -7.86
N ALA A 303 15.56 -30.46 -7.93
CA ALA A 303 16.19 -29.45 -8.76
C ALA A 303 17.59 -29.10 -8.26
N ILE A 304 17.82 -29.14 -6.93
CA ILE A 304 19.15 -28.99 -6.33
C ILE A 304 20.03 -30.19 -6.70
N ARG A 305 19.53 -31.41 -6.48
CA ARG A 305 20.27 -32.66 -6.69
C ARG A 305 20.61 -32.94 -8.16
N GLY A 306 19.72 -32.60 -9.09
CA GLY A 306 19.97 -32.72 -10.54
C GLY A 306 20.98 -31.68 -11.07
N ALA A 307 21.24 -30.62 -10.30
CA ALA A 307 22.23 -29.59 -10.59
C ALA A 307 23.62 -29.93 -10.01
N SER A 308 23.65 -30.66 -8.90
CA SER A 308 24.86 -31.12 -8.19
C SER A 308 25.16 -32.57 -8.57
N GLY A 309 25.77 -32.81 -9.72
CA GLY A 309 26.37 -34.11 -10.03
C GLY A 309 27.60 -34.38 -9.16
N SER A 310 27.43 -34.50 -7.83
CA SER A 310 28.33 -35.01 -6.78
C SER A 310 27.88 -34.45 -5.42
N ASP A 311 27.92 -35.33 -4.40
CA ASP A 311 27.58 -35.08 -2.99
C ASP A 311 28.61 -34.17 -2.29
N SER A 312 28.71 -32.91 -2.73
CA SER A 312 29.53 -31.89 -2.07
C SER A 312 28.61 -30.91 -1.33
N GLU A 313 28.94 -30.57 -0.08
CA GLU A 313 28.30 -29.49 0.67
C GLU A 313 28.44 -28.17 -0.12
N GLN A 314 27.36 -27.77 -0.77
CA GLN A 314 27.32 -26.53 -1.57
C GLN A 314 26.62 -25.43 -0.80
N THR A 315 27.16 -24.23 -0.94
CA THR A 315 26.58 -23.01 -0.37
C THR A 315 25.27 -22.66 -1.09
N ALA A 316 24.32 -22.00 -0.39
CA ALA A 316 23.02 -21.62 -0.96
C ALA A 316 23.14 -20.91 -2.33
N THR A 317 24.22 -20.14 -2.52
CA THR A 317 24.57 -19.44 -3.76
C THR A 317 24.81 -20.33 -4.98
N GLU A 318 25.41 -21.50 -4.81
CA GLU A 318 25.72 -22.44 -5.91
C GLU A 318 24.47 -23.18 -6.38
N VAL A 319 23.63 -23.55 -5.42
CA VAL A 319 22.31 -24.15 -5.62
C VAL A 319 21.38 -23.25 -6.45
N PHE A 320 21.36 -21.95 -6.10
CA PHE A 320 20.62 -20.94 -6.86
C PHE A 320 21.17 -20.75 -8.28
N ALA A 321 22.49 -20.78 -8.46
CA ALA A 321 23.14 -20.63 -9.76
C ALA A 321 22.86 -21.82 -10.71
N ALA A 322 22.80 -23.02 -10.17
CA ALA A 322 22.51 -24.22 -10.95
C ALA A 322 21.02 -24.33 -11.31
N SER A 323 20.12 -23.94 -10.39
CA SER A 323 18.69 -23.76 -10.69
C SER A 323 18.47 -22.72 -11.80
N PHE A 324 19.21 -21.60 -11.76
CA PHE A 324 19.19 -20.58 -12.81
C PHE A 324 19.59 -21.15 -14.19
N LYS A 325 20.64 -21.99 -14.26
CA LYS A 325 21.07 -22.62 -15.53
C LYS A 325 20.01 -23.57 -16.10
N THR A 326 19.30 -24.31 -15.25
CA THR A 326 18.25 -25.25 -15.66
C THR A 326 17.03 -24.54 -16.24
N PHE A 327 16.59 -23.43 -15.63
CA PHE A 327 15.37 -22.73 -16.03
C PHE A 327 15.60 -21.54 -16.98
N ARG A 328 16.80 -20.97 -17.05
CA ARG A 328 17.18 -19.85 -17.95
C ARG A 328 18.41 -20.19 -18.80
N LYS A 329 18.30 -21.15 -19.72
CA LYS A 329 19.38 -21.54 -20.66
C LYS A 329 19.95 -20.41 -21.57
N CYS A 330 19.43 -19.16 -21.58
CA CYS A 330 19.83 -18.14 -22.56
C CYS A 330 19.92 -16.67 -22.08
N ARG A 331 20.07 -16.34 -20.80
CA ARG A 331 20.32 -14.92 -20.43
C ARG A 331 21.49 -14.78 -19.47
N LYS A 332 22.42 -13.89 -19.83
CA LYS A 332 23.54 -13.46 -18.97
C LYS A 332 22.99 -13.06 -17.60
N ARG A 333 23.69 -13.50 -16.55
CA ARG A 333 23.46 -13.14 -15.15
C ARG A 333 23.22 -11.62 -15.05
N PRO A 334 22.21 -11.13 -14.32
CA PRO A 334 22.21 -9.75 -13.90
C PRO A 334 23.43 -9.58 -12.98
N SER A 335 24.44 -8.85 -13.45
CA SER A 335 25.53 -8.42 -12.59
C SER A 335 24.93 -7.54 -11.50
N SER A 336 25.00 -8.00 -10.26
CA SER A 336 24.85 -7.13 -9.09
C SER A 336 26.08 -6.24 -9.03
N SER A 337 26.07 -5.15 -9.79
CA SER A 337 26.99 -4.03 -9.56
C SER A 337 26.22 -2.96 -8.78
N PHE A 338 26.20 -3.13 -7.46
CA PHE A 338 26.31 -1.95 -6.59
C PHE A 338 27.71 -1.37 -6.87
N GLN A 339 27.81 -0.48 -7.84
CA GLN A 339 28.97 0.40 -7.94
C GLN A 339 28.70 1.54 -6.97
N GLN A 340 29.36 1.46 -5.82
CA GLN A 340 29.75 2.64 -5.07
C GLN A 340 30.63 3.48 -6.01
N ASP A 341 30.17 4.69 -6.29
CA ASP A 341 31.04 5.78 -6.66
C ASP A 341 32.01 6.01 -5.50
N THR A 342 33.31 5.85 -5.76
CA THR A 342 34.33 6.56 -4.99
C THR A 342 35.21 7.31 -5.97
N ASP A 343 35.19 8.61 -5.74
CA ASP A 343 35.83 9.68 -6.45
C ASP A 343 37.37 9.64 -6.48
N SER A 344 37.88 10.36 -7.48
CA SER A 344 39.14 11.13 -7.53
C SER A 344 40.48 10.43 -7.83
N ALA A 345 41.09 10.79 -8.97
CA ALA A 345 42.10 11.85 -9.02
C ALA A 345 42.72 12.04 -10.43
N SER A 346 42.53 13.25 -10.98
CA SER A 346 43.46 14.09 -11.78
C SER A 346 44.69 13.48 -12.49
N LYS A 347 44.81 13.77 -13.80
CA LYS A 347 46.04 14.27 -14.49
C LYS A 347 45.69 14.52 -15.97
N SER A 348 45.56 15.77 -16.39
CA SER A 348 46.59 16.70 -16.89
C SER A 348 46.81 16.58 -18.41
N CYS A 349 46.69 17.72 -19.07
CA CYS A 349 46.97 18.00 -20.47
C CYS A 349 48.42 17.65 -20.87
N ASP A 350 48.60 17.23 -22.13
CA ASP A 350 49.67 17.57 -23.10
C ASP A 350 49.34 16.75 -24.37
N ASP A 351 48.98 17.32 -25.52
CA ASP A 351 49.75 18.14 -26.47
C ASP A 351 50.83 17.35 -27.23
N GLY A 352 50.90 17.54 -28.56
CA GLY A 352 52.05 17.17 -29.39
C GLY A 352 51.90 15.94 -30.29
N GLY A 353 51.92 16.17 -31.60
CA GLY A 353 51.77 15.15 -32.63
C GLY A 353 53.00 14.29 -32.93
N MET A 354 52.77 13.25 -33.73
CA MET A 354 53.46 13.01 -34.99
C MET A 354 52.59 12.13 -35.89
#